data_AF-A0AA43KTS4-F1
#
_entry.id   AF-A0AA43KTS4-F1
#
_cell.length_a   1.000
_cell.length_b   1.000
_cell.length_c   1.000
_cell.angle_alpha   90.00
_cell.angle_beta   90.00
_cell.angle_gamma   90.00
#
_symmetry.space_group_name_H-M   'P 1'
#
loop_
_entity.id
_entity.type
_entity.pdbx_description
1 polymer ?
#
loop_
_entity_poly.entity_id
_entity_poly.type
_entity_poly.pdbx_seq_one_letter_code
_entity_poly.pdbx_strand_id
1 'polypeptide(L)'
;MKYRTIRPSSIKSNRSFTLVEKPFWAMSGQSVNPYGSSTAKMIRKAFASGEVMKLCKSYRSTYEITEFAQRIRKSKELNPVARHGEKPQILKCKNEEEEISVIMGLTTTSRQSDYKSLRIIYKIEL
;
A
#
# COMPACT_ATOMS: atom_id res chain seq x y z
N MET A 1 2.76 -33.05 -32.90
CA MET A 1 2.74 -33.37 -31.46
C MET A 1 1.52 -34.23 -31.17
N LYS A 2 1.71 -35.49 -30.78
CA LYS A 2 0.63 -36.44 -30.47
C LYS A 2 0.34 -36.40 -28.97
N TYR A 3 -0.88 -36.06 -28.56
CA TYR A 3 -1.30 -36.18 -27.17
C TYR A 3 -1.87 -37.58 -26.93
N ARG A 4 -1.34 -38.27 -25.90
CA ARG A 4 -1.78 -39.60 -25.47
C ARG A 4 -2.74 -39.44 -24.30
N THR A 5 -4.01 -39.77 -24.50
CA THR A 5 -5.03 -39.76 -23.45
C THR A 5 -4.88 -41.00 -22.58
N ILE A 6 -4.52 -40.82 -21.31
CA ILE A 6 -4.56 -41.87 -20.29
C ILE A 6 -5.92 -41.78 -19.59
N ARG A 7 -6.73 -42.84 -19.66
CA ARG A 7 -8.00 -42.91 -18.92
C ARG A 7 -7.72 -43.22 -17.44
N PRO A 8 -8.25 -42.46 -16.48
CA PRO A 8 -8.27 -42.89 -15.09
C PRO A 8 -9.48 -43.78 -14.84
N SER A 9 -9.23 -45.03 -14.42
CA SER A 9 -10.21 -45.89 -13.79
C SER A 9 -10.58 -45.33 -12.41
N SER A 10 -11.84 -44.93 -12.28
CA SER A 10 -12.68 -44.87 -11.06
C SER A 10 -12.02 -44.47 -9.74
N ILE A 11 -12.04 -43.16 -9.42
CA ILE A 11 -12.16 -42.67 -8.04
C ILE A 11 -13.21 -41.55 -8.04
N LYS A 12 -14.37 -41.82 -7.43
CA LYS A 12 -15.42 -40.84 -7.12
C LYS A 12 -15.00 -40.01 -5.91
N SER A 13 -14.74 -38.74 -6.09
CA SER A 13 -14.93 -37.71 -5.06
C SER A 13 -15.10 -36.36 -5.73
N ASN A 14 -16.34 -35.87 -5.71
CA ASN A 14 -16.78 -34.67 -6.40
C ASN A 14 -16.43 -33.43 -5.55
N ARG A 15 -15.21 -32.89 -5.71
CA ARG A 15 -14.91 -31.46 -5.51
C ARG A 15 -13.82 -31.05 -6.50
N SER A 16 -14.23 -30.71 -7.71
CA SER A 16 -13.37 -29.97 -8.64
C SER A 16 -13.14 -28.57 -8.10
N PHE A 17 -12.07 -28.39 -7.31
CA PHE A 17 -11.52 -27.06 -7.08
C PHE A 17 -10.77 -26.67 -8.35
N THR A 18 -11.38 -25.82 -9.16
CA THR A 18 -10.65 -25.11 -10.21
C THR A 18 -9.59 -24.26 -9.51
N LEU A 19 -8.31 -24.59 -9.68
CA LEU A 19 -7.21 -23.75 -9.23
C LEU A 19 -7.29 -22.44 -10.03
N VAL A 20 -7.92 -21.43 -9.45
CA VAL A 20 -7.85 -20.07 -9.99
C VAL A 20 -6.56 -19.48 -9.46
N GLU A 21 -5.54 -19.39 -10.31
CA GLU A 21 -4.28 -18.72 -10.01
C GLU A 21 -4.51 -17.20 -9.91
N LYS A 22 -4.99 -16.73 -8.75
CA LYS A 22 -5.19 -15.30 -8.48
C LYS A 22 -3.94 -14.69 -7.84
N PRO A 23 -3.34 -13.63 -8.44
CA PRO A 23 -2.26 -12.92 -7.79
C PRO A 23 -2.75 -12.20 -6.53
N PHE A 24 -1.92 -12.18 -5.49
CA PHE A 24 -2.19 -11.46 -4.24
C PHE A 24 -1.19 -10.31 -4.08
N TRP A 25 -1.69 -9.12 -3.77
CA TRP A 25 -0.86 -7.95 -3.48
C TRP A 25 -0.99 -7.56 -2.02
N ALA A 26 0.14 -7.28 -1.38
CA ALA A 26 0.20 -6.72 -0.05
C ALA A 26 1.36 -5.73 0.09
N MET A 27 1.19 -4.73 0.94
CA MET A 27 2.23 -3.78 1.30
C MET A 27 2.70 -4.05 2.73
N SER A 28 3.98 -4.44 2.86
CA SER A 28 4.58 -4.66 4.17
C SER A 28 4.57 -3.34 4.95
N GLY A 29 3.96 -3.39 6.13
CA GLY A 29 3.89 -2.22 7.01
C GLY A 29 2.82 -1.19 6.68
N GLN A 30 1.76 -1.60 5.97
CA GLN A 30 0.54 -0.80 5.80
C GLN A 30 -0.71 -1.50 6.37
N SER A 31 -0.53 -2.44 7.29
CA SER A 31 -1.65 -3.01 8.03
C SER A 31 -2.18 -1.96 9.01
N VAL A 32 -3.39 -1.46 8.71
CA VAL A 32 -4.16 -0.56 9.60
C VAL A 32 -5.17 -1.32 10.44
N ASN A 33 -5.52 -2.55 10.04
CA ASN A 33 -6.36 -3.45 10.82
C ASN A 33 -5.48 -4.33 11.74
N PRO A 34 -5.56 -4.18 13.08
CA PRO A 34 -4.74 -4.95 14.02
C PRO A 34 -4.96 -6.47 13.92
N TYR A 35 -6.13 -6.91 13.42
CA TYR A 35 -6.47 -8.32 13.27
C TYR A 35 -6.18 -8.89 11.87
N GLY A 36 -5.71 -8.05 10.94
CA GLY A 36 -5.65 -8.35 9.50
C GLY A 36 -4.25 -8.32 8.89
N SER A 37 -3.21 -8.64 9.65
CA SER A 37 -1.83 -8.59 9.14
C SER A 37 -1.34 -9.98 8.71
N SER A 38 -1.10 -10.14 7.41
CA SER A 38 -0.43 -11.33 6.85
C SER A 38 0.94 -10.95 6.31
N THR A 39 1.98 -11.66 6.74
CA THR A 39 3.34 -11.47 6.20
C THR A 39 3.55 -12.32 4.96
N ALA A 40 4.48 -11.93 4.09
CA ALA A 40 4.86 -12.76 2.93
C ALA A 40 5.26 -14.19 3.31
N LYS A 41 5.84 -14.39 4.51
CA LYS A 41 6.17 -15.72 5.04
C LYS A 41 4.91 -16.54 5.36
N MET A 42 3.87 -15.91 5.92
CA MET A 42 2.58 -16.56 6.20
C MET A 42 1.84 -16.90 4.91
N ILE A 43 1.84 -15.98 3.94
CA ILE A 43 1.21 -16.19 2.64
C ILE A 43 1.91 -17.35 1.90
N ARG A 44 3.24 -17.39 1.87
CA ARG A 44 3.99 -18.50 1.26
C ARG A 44 3.72 -19.85 1.94
N LYS A 45 3.51 -19.88 3.27
CA LYS A 45 3.12 -21.12 3.96
C LYS A 45 1.74 -21.62 3.52
N ALA A 46 0.80 -20.71 3.26
CA ALA A 46 -0.54 -21.06 2.78
C ALA A 46 -0.55 -21.44 1.29
N PHE A 47 0.33 -20.84 0.49
CA PHE A 47 0.43 -21.07 -0.96
C PHE A 47 1.84 -21.57 -1.32
N ALA A 48 2.08 -22.86 -1.06
CA ALA A 48 3.40 -23.48 -1.20
C ALA A 48 3.95 -23.46 -2.64
N SER A 49 3.08 -23.40 -3.65
CA SER A 49 3.45 -23.33 -5.07
C SER A 49 3.55 -21.90 -5.64
N GLY A 50 3.31 -20.86 -4.82
CA GLY A 50 3.29 -19.47 -5.28
C GLY A 50 4.68 -18.82 -5.30
N GLU A 51 4.96 -18.04 -6.35
CA GLU A 51 6.13 -17.17 -6.42
C GLU A 51 5.86 -15.85 -5.69
N VAL A 52 6.87 -15.32 -4.97
CA VAL A 52 6.77 -14.03 -4.28
C VAL A 52 7.70 -13.03 -4.96
N MET A 53 7.11 -12.00 -5.57
CA MET A 53 7.86 -10.86 -6.09
C MET A 53 7.70 -9.65 -5.17
N LYS A 54 8.77 -8.85 -5.04
CA LYS A 54 8.77 -7.60 -4.28
C LYS A 54 8.98 -6.41 -5.21
N LEU A 55 8.12 -5.40 -5.09
CA LEU A 55 8.29 -4.11 -5.76
C LEU A 55 8.84 -3.09 -4.76
N CYS A 56 10.13 -2.80 -4.91
CA CYS A 56 10.88 -1.94 -3.99
C CYS A 56 10.95 -0.48 -4.44
N LYS A 57 10.60 -0.16 -5.69
CA LYS A 57 10.69 1.19 -6.24
C LYS A 57 9.34 1.91 -6.14
N SER A 58 9.33 3.10 -5.54
CA SER A 58 8.13 3.94 -5.42
C SER A 58 8.10 5.02 -6.49
N TYR A 59 7.07 4.97 -7.35
CA TYR A 59 6.77 5.99 -8.37
C TYR A 59 5.51 6.82 -8.05
N ARG A 60 4.89 6.63 -6.88
CA ARG A 60 3.66 7.33 -6.48
C ARG A 60 3.87 8.63 -5.68
N SER A 61 4.77 8.65 -4.69
CA SER A 61 5.05 9.86 -3.86
C SER A 61 6.44 10.46 -4.08
N THR A 62 6.61 11.79 -4.05
CA THR A 62 7.90 12.44 -4.30
C THR A 62 9.00 11.90 -3.39
N TYR A 63 10.25 12.16 -3.76
CA TYR A 63 11.39 11.75 -2.96
C TYR A 63 11.24 12.25 -1.51
N GLU A 64 10.86 13.52 -1.32
CA GLU A 64 10.71 14.18 -0.03
C GLU A 64 9.60 13.56 0.81
N ILE A 65 8.43 13.25 0.22
CA ILE A 65 7.32 12.57 0.93
C ILE A 65 7.75 11.16 1.35
N THR A 66 8.45 10.46 0.45
CA THR A 66 8.90 9.09 0.73
C THR A 66 9.96 9.07 1.83
N GLU A 67 10.91 10.00 1.79
CA GLU A 67 11.95 10.15 2.81
C GLU A 67 11.32 10.51 4.17
N PHE A 68 10.36 11.44 4.19
CA PHE A 68 9.63 11.80 5.40
C PHE A 68 8.88 10.60 6.01
N ALA A 69 8.18 9.82 5.18
CA ALA A 69 7.49 8.59 5.64
C ALA A 69 8.49 7.54 6.19
N GLN A 70 9.68 7.41 5.59
CA GLN A 70 10.72 6.50 6.07
C GLN A 70 11.28 6.91 7.46
N ARG A 71 11.25 8.20 7.81
CA ARG A 71 11.63 8.66 9.16
C ARG A 71 10.62 8.19 10.23
N ILE A 72 9.34 8.13 9.89
CA ILE A 72 8.28 7.64 10.80
C ILE A 72 8.34 6.11 10.90
N ARG A 73 8.43 5.43 9.76
CA ARG A 73 8.50 3.97 9.68
C ARG A 73 9.54 3.54 8.66
N LYS A 74 10.69 3.09 9.16
CA LYS A 74 11.79 2.66 8.31
C LYS A 74 11.44 1.40 7.51
N SER A 75 11.62 1.46 6.20
CA SER A 75 11.58 0.31 5.30
C SER A 75 12.91 0.18 4.58
N LYS A 76 13.71 -0.84 4.94
CA LYS A 76 15.08 -1.03 4.42
C LYS A 76 15.12 -1.34 2.91
N GLU A 77 14.03 -1.89 2.37
CA GLU A 77 13.97 -2.35 0.99
C GLU A 77 13.38 -1.28 0.05
N LEU A 78 12.86 -0.16 0.56
CA LEU A 78 12.16 0.83 -0.24
C LEU A 78 13.12 1.85 -0.85
N ASN A 79 13.21 1.85 -2.17
CA ASN A 79 14.04 2.75 -2.95
C ASN A 79 13.17 3.85 -3.57
N PRO A 80 13.23 5.10 -3.07
CA PRO A 80 12.54 6.22 -3.70
C PRO A 80 13.16 6.50 -5.07
N VAL A 81 12.32 6.66 -6.09
CA VAL A 81 12.77 7.11 -7.40
C VAL A 81 12.81 8.63 -7.40
N ALA A 82 13.88 9.20 -7.93
CA ALA A 82 14.13 10.65 -7.89
C ALA A 82 13.12 11.41 -8.76
N ARG A 83 12.05 11.87 -8.10
CA ARG A 83 11.25 13.02 -8.54
C ARG A 83 11.10 13.94 -7.34
N HIS A 84 11.59 15.15 -7.51
CA HIS A 84 11.62 16.13 -6.45
C HIS A 84 10.34 16.96 -6.46
N GLY A 85 9.88 17.31 -5.27
CA GLY A 85 8.84 18.29 -5.04
C GLY A 85 9.09 19.04 -3.75
N GLU A 86 8.04 19.65 -3.22
CA GLU A 86 8.12 20.37 -1.96
C GLU A 86 8.32 19.41 -0.78
N LYS A 87 9.08 19.87 0.22
CA LYS A 87 9.28 19.11 1.45
C LYS A 87 8.02 19.17 2.32
N PRO A 88 7.60 18.05 2.93
CA PRO A 88 6.52 18.06 3.91
C PRO A 88 6.80 19.05 5.05
N GLN A 89 5.80 19.84 5.41
CA GLN A 89 5.86 20.80 6.50
C GLN A 89 5.20 20.23 7.76
N ILE A 90 5.77 20.52 8.92
CA ILE A 90 5.16 20.25 10.22
C ILE A 90 4.84 21.61 10.84
N LEU A 91 3.55 21.90 10.99
CA LEU A 91 3.05 23.11 11.62
C LEU A 91 2.49 22.75 12.99
N LYS A 92 2.85 23.51 14.02
CA LYS A 92 2.35 23.32 15.39
C LYS A 92 1.43 24.49 15.74
N CYS A 93 0.14 24.21 15.89
CA CYS A 93 -0.85 25.16 16.35
C CYS A 93 -0.99 25.08 17.87
N LYS A 94 -1.25 26.21 18.53
CA LYS A 94 -1.41 26.30 19.99
C LYS A 94 -2.84 25.98 20.43
N ASN A 95 -3.81 26.29 19.59
CA ASN A 95 -5.23 26.10 19.84
C ASN A 95 -5.99 25.76 18.55
N GLU A 96 -7.26 25.42 18.71
CA GLU A 96 -8.14 25.01 17.61
C GLU A 96 -8.40 26.16 16.61
N GLU A 97 -8.53 27.41 17.10
CA GLU A 97 -8.74 28.58 16.25
C GLU A 97 -7.56 28.83 15.29
N GLU A 98 -6.33 28.68 15.79
CA GLU A 98 -5.11 28.77 15.00
C GLU A 98 -5.04 27.62 13.98
N GLU A 99 -5.41 26.39 14.38
CA GLU A 99 -5.46 25.24 13.48
C GLU A 99 -6.45 25.45 12.33
N ILE A 100 -7.68 25.89 12.63
CA ILE A 100 -8.70 26.22 11.62
C ILE A 100 -8.18 27.31 10.69
N SER A 101 -7.56 28.37 11.24
CA SER A 101 -7.01 29.47 10.45
C SER A 101 -5.91 29.00 9.49
N VAL A 102 -5.01 28.13 9.95
CA VAL A 102 -3.97 27.51 9.11
C VAL A 102 -4.57 26.65 8.01
N ILE A 103 -5.55 25.80 8.32
CA ILE A 103 -6.23 24.95 7.33
C ILE A 103 -6.92 25.80 6.26
N MET A 104 -7.58 26.90 6.65
CA MET A 104 -8.22 27.83 5.71
C MET A 104 -7.19 28.49 4.78
N GLY A 105 -6.04 28.93 5.31
CA GLY A 105 -4.96 29.50 4.52
C GLY A 105 -4.38 28.50 3.50
N LEU A 106 -4.14 27.26 3.93
CA LEU A 106 -3.67 26.18 3.05
C LEU A 106 -4.69 25.84 1.96
N THR A 107 -5.98 25.81 2.30
CA THR A 107 -7.06 25.54 1.33
C THR A 107 -7.13 26.63 0.26
N THR A 108 -7.00 27.90 0.67
CA THR A 108 -6.99 29.05 -0.24
C THR A 108 -5.78 29.00 -1.18
N THR A 109 -4.60 28.71 -0.64
CA THR A 109 -3.36 28.56 -1.42
C THR A 109 -3.47 27.40 -2.42
N SER A 110 -4.01 26.25 -1.98
CA SER A 110 -4.21 25.09 -2.86
C SER A 110 -5.20 25.38 -3.99
N ARG A 111 -6.19 26.24 -3.77
CA ARG A 111 -7.15 26.63 -4.82
C ARG A 111 -6.52 27.53 -5.89
N GLN A 112 -5.49 28.28 -5.53
CA GLN A 112 -4.74 29.15 -6.45
C GLN A 112 -3.61 28.40 -7.18
N SER A 113 -3.20 27.24 -6.66
CA SER A 113 -2.18 26.38 -7.28
C SER A 113 -2.74 25.51 -8.41
N ASP A 114 -1.84 24.86 -9.15
CA ASP A 114 -2.18 23.89 -10.21
C ASP A 114 -2.57 22.49 -9.68
N TYR A 115 -2.70 22.31 -8.37
CA TYR A 115 -3.06 21.01 -7.79
C TYR A 115 -4.52 20.64 -8.09
N LYS A 116 -4.72 19.44 -8.66
CA LYS A 116 -6.05 18.92 -9.03
C LYS A 116 -6.93 18.52 -7.84
N SER A 117 -6.33 18.30 -6.67
CA SER A 117 -7.05 17.80 -5.50
C SER A 117 -6.36 18.19 -4.20
N LEU A 118 -7.16 18.52 -3.21
CA LEU A 118 -6.76 18.68 -1.81
C LEU A 118 -7.52 17.65 -0.97
N ARG A 119 -6.85 17.03 0.01
CA ARG A 119 -7.47 16.08 0.95
C ARG A 119 -7.01 16.35 2.36
N ILE A 120 -7.95 16.33 3.31
CA ILE A 120 -7.71 16.43 4.74
C ILE A 120 -8.07 15.08 5.36
N ILE A 121 -7.18 14.55 6.19
CA ILE A 121 -7.37 13.27 6.89
C ILE A 121 -7.23 13.55 8.38
N TYR A 122 -8.20 13.11 9.17
CA TYR A 122 -8.19 13.20 10.62
C TYR A 122 -8.57 11.85 11.21
N LYS A 123 -8.14 11.60 12.45
CA LYS A 123 -8.55 10.43 13.22
C LYS A 123 -9.57 10.88 14.26
N ILE A 124 -10.69 10.18 14.34
CA ILE A 124 -11.56 10.21 15.51
C ILE A 124 -11.21 9.02 16.40
N GLU A 125 -11.10 9.25 17.71
CA GLU A 125 -11.19 8.15 18.66
C GLU A 125 -12.69 7.83 18.82
N LEU A 126 -13.05 6.55 18.66
CA LEU A 126 -14.38 6.03 18.98
C LEU A 126 -14.33 5.34 20.33
#